data_AF-A0A4S4A454-F1
#
_entry.id   AF-A0A4S4A454-F1
#
_cell.length_a   1.000
_cell.length_b   1.000
_cell.length_c   1.000
_cell.angle_alpha   90.00
_cell.angle_beta   90.00
_cell.angle_gamma   90.00
#
_symmetry.space_group_name_H-M   'P 1'
#
loop_
_entity.id
_entity.type
_entity.pdbx_description
1 polymer ?
#
loop_
_entity_poly.entity_id
_entity_poly.type
_entity_poly.pdbx_seq_one_letter_code
_entity_poly.pdbx_strand_id
1 'polypeptide(L)'
;MAQAVSKQQLLFNESEEMVYSKPDEALKVAQHLLKNANSGKENAKINLLLAKIYEAKGDYNNALIYLYEANKGVADLSERDAVEVSVTQSRILRALYFDNQDNGLR
;
A
#
# COMPACT_ATOMS: atom_id res chain seq x y z
N MET A 1 28.46 7.35 11.15
CA MET A 1 28.33 7.97 9.81
C MET A 1 26.84 8.08 9.52
N ALA A 2 26.32 9.26 9.17
CA ALA A 2 24.92 9.38 8.76
C ALA A 2 24.78 8.77 7.35
N GLN A 3 24.05 7.65 7.24
CA GLN A 3 23.70 7.08 5.94
C GLN A 3 22.81 8.09 5.22
N ALA A 4 23.25 8.62 4.08
CA ALA A 4 22.43 9.50 3.28
C ALA A 4 21.16 8.75 2.82
N VAL A 5 19.99 9.31 3.10
CA VAL A 5 18.71 8.74 2.65
C VAL A 5 18.66 8.79 1.13
N SER A 6 18.33 7.67 0.48
CA SER A 6 18.25 7.62 -0.97
C SER A 6 17.07 8.43 -1.50
N LYS A 7 17.15 8.93 -2.74
CA LYS A 7 16.03 9.61 -3.40
C LYS A 7 14.77 8.75 -3.43
N GLN A 8 14.92 7.45 -3.63
CA GLN A 8 13.81 6.49 -3.64
C GLN A 8 13.10 6.41 -2.27
N GLN A 9 13.88 6.43 -1.19
CA GLN A 9 13.34 6.43 0.16
C GLN A 9 12.65 7.75 0.51
N LEU A 10 13.17 8.89 0.04
CA LEU A 10 12.50 10.18 0.21
C LEU A 10 11.14 10.22 -0.49
N LEU A 11 11.09 9.78 -1.75
CA LEU A 11 9.85 9.68 -2.52
C LEU A 11 8.86 8.70 -1.89
N PHE A 12 9.35 7.60 -1.31
CA PHE A 12 8.50 6.66 -0.56
C PHE A 12 7.85 7.34 0.65
N ASN A 13 8.65 8.02 1.48
CA ASN A 13 8.16 8.71 2.68
C ASN A 13 7.14 9.81 2.31
N GLU A 14 7.44 10.61 1.28
CA GLU A 14 6.54 11.65 0.79
C GLU A 14 5.21 11.05 0.30
N SER A 15 5.26 9.95 -0.46
CA SER A 15 4.06 9.25 -0.93
C SER A 15 3.25 8.67 0.23
N GLU A 16 3.91 8.16 1.27
CA GLU A 16 3.25 7.66 2.49
C GLU A 16 2.54 8.78 3.27
N GLU A 17 3.15 9.95 3.41
CA GLU A 17 2.54 11.12 4.05
C GLU A 17 1.31 11.64 3.27
N MET A 18 1.32 11.50 1.95
CA MET A 18 0.24 11.98 1.07
C MET A 18 -0.97 11.04 0.97
N VAL A 19 -0.92 9.81 1.50
CA VAL A 19 -1.95 8.77 1.31
C VAL A 19 -3.37 9.29 1.53
N TYR A 20 -3.60 10.02 2.62
CA TYR A 20 -4.95 10.47 3.00
C TYR A 20 -5.26 11.91 2.60
N SER A 21 -4.26 12.77 2.39
CA SER A 21 -4.48 14.17 2.00
C SER A 21 -4.53 14.38 0.49
N LYS A 22 -3.78 13.54 -0.25
CA LYS A 22 -3.40 13.72 -1.65
C LYS A 22 -3.26 12.36 -2.38
N PRO A 23 -4.29 11.49 -2.35
CA PRO A 23 -4.16 10.10 -2.79
C PRO A 23 -3.81 9.96 -4.28
N ASP A 24 -4.24 10.88 -5.14
CA ASP A 24 -3.90 10.84 -6.57
C ASP A 24 -2.45 11.19 -6.85
N GLU A 25 -1.86 12.12 -6.10
CA GLU A 25 -0.43 12.41 -6.19
C GLU A 25 0.40 11.29 -5.57
N ALA A 26 -0.03 10.77 -4.41
CA ALA A 26 0.59 9.60 -3.79
C ALA A 26 0.64 8.42 -4.75
N LEU A 27 -0.47 8.15 -5.48
CA LEU A 27 -0.56 7.07 -6.46
C LEU A 27 0.47 7.21 -7.58
N LYS A 28 0.61 8.41 -8.16
CA LYS A 28 1.58 8.68 -9.23
C LYS A 28 3.01 8.42 -8.76
N VAL A 29 3.34 8.86 -7.56
CA VAL A 29 4.68 8.64 -6.97
C VAL A 29 4.90 7.15 -6.70
N ALA A 30 3.94 6.46 -6.07
CA ALA A 30 4.06 5.04 -5.77
C ALA A 30 4.18 4.16 -7.04
N GLN A 31 3.47 4.50 -8.11
CA GLN A 31 3.61 3.83 -9.41
C GLN A 31 5.00 4.07 -10.03
N HIS A 32 5.55 5.27 -9.90
CA HIS A 32 6.92 5.55 -10.31
C HIS A 32 7.93 4.75 -9.48
N LEU A 33 7.72 4.67 -8.16
CA LEU A 33 8.56 3.86 -7.28
C LEU A 33 8.55 2.39 -7.69
N LEU A 34 7.37 1.83 -7.97
CA LEU A 34 7.21 0.41 -8.32
C LEU A 34 7.97 0.05 -9.59
N LYS A 35 7.91 0.91 -10.62
CA LYS A 35 8.64 0.73 -11.88
C LYS A 35 10.17 0.70 -11.71
N ASN A 36 10.67 1.28 -10.62
CA ASN A 36 12.11 1.39 -10.33
C ASN A 36 12.53 0.54 -9.13
N ALA A 37 11.67 -0.34 -8.62
CA ALA A 37 11.98 -1.22 -7.50
C ALA A 37 13.08 -2.22 -7.91
N ASN A 38 14.11 -2.36 -7.07
CA ASN A 38 15.29 -3.18 -7.37
C ASN A 38 15.38 -4.46 -6.53
N SER A 39 14.46 -4.67 -5.59
CA SER A 39 14.46 -5.83 -4.69
C SER A 39 13.05 -6.28 -4.34
N GLY A 40 12.91 -7.56 -3.93
CA GLY A 40 11.65 -8.12 -3.46
C GLY A 40 11.07 -7.34 -2.27
N LYS A 41 11.93 -6.94 -1.33
CA LYS A 41 11.56 -6.10 -0.19
C LYS A 41 11.03 -4.72 -0.61
N GLU A 42 11.72 -4.02 -1.50
CA GLU A 42 11.23 -2.73 -2.01
C GLU A 42 9.89 -2.90 -2.72
N ASN A 43 9.78 -3.92 -3.57
CA ASN A 43 8.56 -4.23 -4.30
C ASN A 43 7.38 -4.48 -3.34
N ALA A 44 7.58 -5.29 -2.30
CA ALA A 44 6.57 -5.56 -1.28
C ALA A 44 6.14 -4.30 -0.51
N LYS A 45 7.09 -3.44 -0.11
CA LYS A 45 6.77 -2.18 0.58
C LYS A 45 5.99 -1.21 -0.31
N ILE A 46 6.35 -1.10 -1.58
CA ILE A 46 5.67 -0.21 -2.53
C ILE A 46 4.26 -0.73 -2.83
N ASN A 47 4.08 -2.05 -2.96
CA ASN A 47 2.77 -2.65 -3.13
C ASN A 47 1.87 -2.44 -1.90
N LEU A 48 2.41 -2.52 -0.67
CA LEU A 48 1.66 -2.17 0.54
C LEU A 48 1.22 -0.70 0.53
N LEU A 49 2.12 0.20 0.10
CA LEU A 49 1.79 1.62 -0.06
C LEU A 49 0.68 1.84 -1.10
N LEU A 50 0.75 1.18 -2.25
CA LEU A 50 -0.30 1.22 -3.27
C LEU A 50 -1.64 0.71 -2.73
N ALA A 51 -1.63 -0.38 -1.96
CA ALA A 51 -2.84 -0.90 -1.32
C ALA A 51 -3.47 0.15 -0.40
N LYS A 52 -2.67 0.81 0.45
CA LYS A 52 -3.14 1.89 1.35
C LYS A 52 -3.68 3.10 0.58
N ILE A 53 -3.08 3.46 -0.55
CA ILE A 53 -3.56 4.55 -1.41
C ILE A 53 -4.90 4.20 -2.03
N TYR A 54 -5.06 3.01 -2.61
CA TYR A 54 -6.33 2.60 -3.19
C TYR A 54 -7.43 2.42 -2.13
N GLU A 55 -7.07 1.94 -0.94
CA GLU A 55 -7.97 1.91 0.22
C GLU A 55 -8.46 3.34 0.56
N ALA A 56 -7.56 4.32 0.65
CA ALA A 56 -7.91 5.71 0.92
C ALA A 56 -8.82 6.31 -0.18
N LYS A 57 -8.72 5.82 -1.42
CA LYS A 57 -9.59 6.20 -2.54
C LYS A 57 -10.95 5.47 -2.55
N GLY A 58 -11.16 4.49 -1.68
CA GLY A 58 -12.35 3.62 -1.69
C GLY A 58 -12.35 2.58 -2.80
N ASP A 59 -11.24 2.42 -3.54
CA ASP A 59 -11.10 1.43 -4.60
C ASP A 59 -10.53 0.12 -4.01
N TYR A 60 -11.41 -0.59 -3.30
CA TYR A 60 -11.02 -1.80 -2.56
C TYR A 60 -10.59 -2.95 -3.46
N ASN A 61 -11.02 -2.98 -4.74
CA ASN A 61 -10.59 -3.99 -5.70
C ASN A 61 -9.10 -3.84 -6.03
N ASN A 62 -8.67 -2.63 -6.41
CA ASN A 62 -7.25 -2.38 -6.61
C ASN A 62 -6.46 -2.48 -5.30
N ALA A 63 -7.04 -2.06 -4.17
CA ALA A 63 -6.40 -2.22 -2.87
C ALA A 63 -6.06 -3.69 -2.57
N LEU A 64 -6.99 -4.62 -2.83
CA LEU A 64 -6.75 -6.07 -2.67
C LEU A 64 -5.69 -6.60 -3.63
N ILE A 65 -5.69 -6.17 -4.90
CA ILE A 65 -4.70 -6.62 -5.89
C ILE A 65 -3.29 -6.29 -5.42
N TYR A 66 -3.05 -5.03 -5.04
CA TYR A 66 -1.73 -4.61 -4.59
C TYR A 66 -1.36 -5.19 -3.22
N LEU A 67 -2.33 -5.38 -2.33
CA LEU A 67 -2.08 -6.06 -1.06
C LEU A 67 -1.64 -7.51 -1.26
N TYR A 68 -2.24 -8.22 -2.22
CA TYR A 68 -1.84 -9.57 -2.59
C TYR A 68 -0.39 -9.62 -3.10
N GLU A 69 0.01 -8.67 -3.96
CA GLU A 69 1.39 -8.55 -4.41
C GLU A 69 2.36 -8.23 -3.25
N ALA A 70 1.96 -7.38 -2.31
CA ALA A 70 2.75 -7.10 -1.11
C ALA A 70 2.95 -8.37 -0.26
N ASN A 71 1.90 -9.17 -0.10
CA ASN A 71 1.92 -10.37 0.72
C ASN A 71 2.83 -11.47 0.15
N LYS A 72 3.05 -11.52 -1.18
CA LYS A 72 4.03 -12.46 -1.78
C LYS A 72 5.45 -12.26 -1.25
N GLY A 73 5.80 -11.03 -0.87
CA GLY A 73 7.11 -10.66 -0.33
C GLY A 73 7.11 -10.42 1.19
N VAL A 74 6.06 -10.85 1.91
CA VAL A 74 5.91 -10.55 3.35
C VAL A 74 7.06 -11.08 4.21
N ALA A 75 7.69 -12.18 3.79
CA ALA A 75 8.84 -12.77 4.49
C ALA A 75 10.10 -11.88 4.43
N ASP A 76 10.21 -10.99 3.44
CA ASP A 76 11.34 -10.06 3.28
C ASP A 76 11.10 -8.72 3.99
N LEU A 77 9.89 -8.51 4.52
CA LEU A 77 9.48 -7.30 5.21
C LEU A 77 9.98 -7.26 6.66
N SER A 78 9.98 -6.06 7.24
CA SER A 78 10.11 -5.94 8.69
C SER A 78 8.86 -6.49 9.38
N GLU A 79 8.97 -6.93 10.63
CA GLU A 79 7.82 -7.40 11.42
C GLU A 79 6.69 -6.35 11.45
N ARG A 80 7.05 -5.07 11.60
CA ARG A 80 6.10 -3.95 11.55
C ARG A 80 5.36 -3.90 10.21
N ASP A 81 6.08 -3.98 9.10
CA ASP A 81 5.49 -3.92 7.76
C ASP A 81 4.62 -5.17 7.50
N ALA A 82 5.01 -6.35 8.00
CA ALA A 82 4.21 -7.57 7.89
C ALA A 82 2.90 -7.50 8.70
N VAL A 83 2.93 -6.90 9.88
CA VAL A 83 1.72 -6.59 10.66
C VAL A 83 0.84 -5.60 9.90
N GLU A 84 1.43 -4.57 9.29
CA GLU A 84 0.69 -3.58 8.51
C GLU A 84 -0.03 -4.21 7.30
N VAL A 85 0.58 -5.21 6.62
CA VAL A 85 -0.09 -6.01 5.57
C VAL A 85 -1.36 -6.66 6.14
N SER A 86 -1.26 -7.32 7.29
CA SER A 86 -2.39 -8.02 7.91
C SER A 86 -3.50 -7.07 8.40
N VAL A 87 -3.12 -5.91 8.95
CA VAL A 87 -4.06 -4.86 9.37
C VAL A 87 -4.78 -4.27 8.17
N THR A 88 -4.04 -3.95 7.11
CA THR A 88 -4.59 -3.42 5.86
C THR A 88 -5.56 -4.43 5.22
N GLN A 89 -5.21 -5.72 5.22
CA GLN A 89 -6.10 -6.80 4.77
C GLN A 89 -7.42 -6.80 5.53
N SER A 90 -7.34 -6.74 6.86
CA SER A 90 -8.51 -6.76 7.73
C SER A 90 -9.42 -5.55 7.48
N ARG A 91 -8.85 -4.37 7.26
CA ARG A 91 -9.59 -3.14 6.94
C ARG A 91 -10.32 -3.24 5.60
N ILE A 92 -9.63 -3.67 4.54
CA ILE A 92 -10.20 -3.81 3.20
C ILE A 92 -11.32 -4.86 3.18
N LEU A 93 -11.08 -6.04 3.77
CA LEU A 93 -12.09 -7.11 3.83
C LEU A 93 -13.32 -6.67 4.63
N ARG A 94 -13.14 -5.94 5.73
CA ARG A 94 -14.25 -5.37 6.51
C ARG A 94 -15.05 -4.37 5.69
N ALA A 95 -14.39 -3.49 4.94
CA ALA A 95 -15.07 -2.52 4.08
C ALA A 95 -15.91 -3.21 3.00
N LEU A 96 -15.33 -4.20 2.31
CA LEU A 96 -16.04 -5.00 1.31
C LEU A 96 -17.21 -5.80 1.90
N TYR A 97 -17.07 -6.32 3.12
CA TYR A 97 -18.15 -7.02 3.79
C TYR A 97 -19.36 -6.11 4.01
N PHE A 98 -19.15 -4.89 4.51
CA PHE A 98 -20.24 -3.95 4.74
C PHE A 98 -20.84 -3.41 3.44
N ASP A 99 -20.04 -3.17 2.41
CA ASP A 99 -20.54 -2.74 1.09
C ASP A 99 -21.47 -3.81 0.48
N ASN A 100 -21.12 -5.09 0.61
CA ASN A 100 -22.00 -6.19 0.19
C ASN A 100 -23.28 -6.31 1.03
N GLN A 101 -23.24 -5.97 2.32
CA GLN A 101 -24.45 -5.95 3.15
C GLN A 101 -25.41 -4.81 2.75
N ASP A 102 -24.89 -3.61 2.50
CA ASP A 102 -25.72 -2.47 2.09
C ASP A 102 -26.37 -2.71 0.72
N ASN A 103 -25.62 -3.30 -0.23
CA ASN A 103 -26.14 -3.68 -1.54
C ASN A 103 -27.14 -4.85 -1.50
N GLY A 104 -27.13 -5.67 -0.45
CA GLY A 104 -28.11 -6.75 -0.24
C GLY A 104 -29.41 -6.31 0.45
N LEU A 105 -29.48 -5.06 0.93
CA LEU A 105 -30.64 -4.47 1.61
C LEU A 105 -31.44 -3.51 0.70
N ARG A 106 -31.02 -3.36 -0.56
CA ARG A 106 -31.72 -2.57 -1.60
C ARG A 106 -32.47 -3.48 -2.57
#